data_AF-F0G0L1-F1
#
_entry.id   AF-F0G0L1-F1
#
_cell.length_a   1.000
_cell.length_b   1.000
_cell.length_c   1.000
_cell.angle_alpha   90.00
_cell.angle_beta   90.00
_cell.angle_gamma   90.00
#
_symmetry.space_group_name_H-M   'P 1'
#
loop_
_entity.id
_entity.type
_entity.pdbx_description
1 polymer ?
#
loop_
_entity_poly.entity_id
_entity_poly.type
_entity_poly.pdbx_seq_one_letter_code
_entity_poly.pdbx_strand_id
1 'polypeptide(L)' 'PRQDVWINKTGSTNGFSTYVAFIPAKRVGIVMLANRSFPNDARVEAAYRILASLVDGR' A
#
# COMPACT_ATOMS: atom_id res chain seq x y z
N PRO A 1 -8.01 -11.87 -15.28
CA PRO A 1 -7.45 -10.76 -14.47
C PRO A 1 -5.98 -10.52 -14.82
N ARG A 2 -5.53 -9.27 -14.95
CA ARG A 2 -4.09 -8.96 -15.11
C ARG A 2 -3.36 -9.33 -13.82
N GLN A 3 -2.18 -9.96 -13.93
CA GLN A 3 -1.42 -10.45 -12.77
C GLN A 3 -0.32 -9.47 -12.34
N ASP A 4 0.28 -8.76 -13.30
CA ASP A 4 1.28 -7.72 -13.03
C ASP A 4 0.59 -6.35 -12.96
N VAL A 5 -0.12 -6.13 -11.85
CA VAL A 5 -0.89 -4.92 -11.62
C VAL A 5 -0.83 -4.57 -10.14
N TRP A 6 -0.71 -3.28 -9.86
CA TRP A 6 -0.84 -2.71 -8.52
C TRP A 6 -2.31 -2.55 -8.18
N ILE A 7 -2.82 -3.39 -7.28
CA ILE A 7 -4.21 -3.30 -6.79
C ILE A 7 -4.16 -2.66 -5.41
N ASN A 8 -4.92 -1.59 -5.19
CA ASN A 8 -4.94 -0.89 -3.90
C ASN A 8 -6.32 -0.43 -3.44
N LYS A 9 -6.39 -0.09 -2.16
CA LYS A 9 -7.54 0.56 -1.55
C LYS A 9 -7.09 1.47 -0.40
N THR A 10 -7.65 2.68 -0.36
CA THR A 10 -7.60 3.59 0.78
C THR A 10 -8.86 3.47 1.64
N GLY A 11 -8.74 3.70 2.94
CA GLY A 11 -9.87 3.91 3.85
C GLY A 11 -9.52 4.94 4.91
N SER A 12 -10.53 5.71 5.35
CA SER A 12 -10.34 6.74 6.37
C SER A 12 -11.62 6.92 7.20
N THR A 13 -11.45 7.20 8.49
CA THR A 13 -12.48 7.73 9.40
C THR A 13 -11.89 8.93 10.15
N ASN A 14 -12.64 9.58 11.04
CA ASN A 14 -12.18 10.80 11.75
C ASN A 14 -10.84 10.66 12.50
N GLY A 15 -10.43 9.45 12.88
CA GLY A 15 -9.18 9.22 13.62
C GLY A 15 -8.28 8.15 13.02
N PHE A 16 -8.68 7.53 11.91
CA PHE A 16 -7.95 6.38 11.35
C PHE A 16 -7.69 6.54 9.87
N SER A 17 -6.52 6.05 9.46
CA SER A 17 -6.14 5.93 8.06
C SER A 17 -5.71 4.52 7.76
N THR A 18 -6.18 3.99 6.63
CA THR A 18 -5.79 2.66 6.15
C THR A 18 -5.38 2.71 4.68
N TYR A 19 -4.44 1.84 4.34
CA TYR A 19 -4.02 1.57 2.98
C TYR A 19 -3.67 0.10 2.82
N VAL A 20 -4.15 -0.53 1.76
CA VAL A 20 -3.81 -1.89 1.37
C VAL A 20 -3.37 -1.86 -0.09
N ALA A 21 -2.27 -2.53 -0.41
CA ALA A 21 -1.86 -2.75 -1.80
C ALA A 21 -1.20 -4.12 -2.00
N PHE A 22 -1.34 -4.72 -3.18
CA PHE A 22 -0.68 -5.97 -3.53
C PHE A 22 -0.45 -6.12 -5.04
N ILE A 23 0.55 -6.93 -5.40
CA ILE A 23 0.89 -7.28 -6.79
C ILE A 23 0.80 -8.82 -6.93
N PRO A 24 -0.24 -9.37 -7.58
CA PRO A 24 -0.44 -10.82 -7.67
C PRO A 24 0.75 -11.58 -8.27
N ALA A 25 1.34 -11.09 -9.36
CA ALA A 25 2.47 -11.72 -10.04
C ALA A 25 3.71 -11.86 -9.15
N LYS A 26 3.90 -10.92 -8.21
CA LYS A 26 5.05 -10.88 -7.31
C LYS A 26 4.76 -11.54 -5.95
N ARG A 27 3.52 -11.99 -5.72
CA ARG A 27 3.05 -12.61 -4.47
C ARG A 27 3.41 -11.79 -3.22
N VAL A 28 3.29 -10.46 -3.35
CA VAL A 28 3.66 -9.48 -2.32
C VAL A 28 2.51 -8.54 -2.06
N GLY A 29 2.36 -8.09 -0.81
CA GLY A 29 1.38 -7.11 -0.41
C GLY A 29 1.78 -6.36 0.86
N ILE A 30 1.15 -5.21 1.06
CA ILE A 30 1.34 -4.34 2.22
C ILE A 30 -0.01 -3.91 2.79
N VAL A 31 -0.07 -3.85 4.12
CA VAL A 31 -1.18 -3.31 4.89
C VAL A 31 -0.65 -2.25 5.85
N MET A 32 -1.19 -1.04 5.76
CA MET A 32 -0.87 0.08 6.64
C MET A 32 -2.11 0.46 7.43
N LEU A 33 -1.99 0.48 8.76
CA LEU A 33 -3.03 0.89 9.69
C LEU A 33 -2.46 1.98 10.60
N ALA A 34 -3.16 3.11 10.69
CA ALA A 34 -2.77 4.23 11.53
C ALA A 34 -3.96 4.75 12.34
N ASN A 35 -3.75 5.03 13.63
CA ASN A 35 -4.67 5.73 14.53
C ASN A 35 -4.50 7.25 14.47
N ARG A 36 -4.16 7.76 13.28
CA ARG A 36 -4.08 9.19 12.97
C ARG A 36 -4.52 9.42 11.52
N SER A 37 -5.05 10.60 11.25
CA SER A 37 -5.31 11.05 9.87
C SER A 37 -4.00 11.40 9.19
N PHE A 38 -3.67 10.70 8.11
CA PHE A 38 -2.55 10.99 7.23
C PHE A 38 -3.09 11.31 5.84
N PRO A 39 -2.47 12.21 5.05
CA PRO A 39 -2.87 12.42 3.66
C PRO A 39 -2.79 11.13 2.83
N ASN A 40 -3.72 10.92 1.91
CA ASN A 40 -3.76 9.69 1.08
C ASN A 40 -2.44 9.51 0.30
N ASP A 41 -1.91 10.59 -0.28
CA ASP A 41 -0.70 10.56 -1.11
C ASP A 41 0.53 10.10 -0.31
N ALA A 42 0.65 10.55 0.94
CA ALA A 42 1.72 10.11 1.84
C ALA A 42 1.65 8.60 2.13
N ARG A 43 0.43 8.03 2.21
CA ARG A 43 0.25 6.58 2.42
C ARG A 43 0.66 5.79 1.17
N VAL A 44 0.29 6.29 -0.01
CA VAL A 44 0.67 5.67 -1.30
C VAL A 44 2.18 5.72 -1.51
N GLU A 45 2.80 6.87 -1.26
CA GLU A 45 4.25 7.06 -1.41
C GLU A 45 5.05 6.15 -0.47
N ALA A 46 4.65 6.09 0.81
CA ALA A 46 5.29 5.20 1.78
C ALA A 46 5.15 3.73 1.37
N ALA A 47 3.95 3.30 0.97
CA ALA A 47 3.72 1.93 0.53
C ALA A 47 4.52 1.57 -0.73
N TYR A 48 4.62 2.49 -1.69
CA TYR A 48 5.42 2.31 -2.89
C TYR A 48 6.90 2.10 -2.54
N ARG A 49 7.47 2.96 -1.68
CA ARG A 49 8.87 2.84 -1.26
C ARG A 49 9.16 1.52 -0.54
N ILE A 50 8.28 1.09 0.36
CA ILE A 50 8.42 -0.18 1.08
C ILE A 50 8.31 -1.37 0.11
N LEU A 51 7.33 -1.37 -0.79
CA LEU A 51 7.17 -2.49 -1.71
C LEU A 51 8.30 -2.54 -2.75
N ALA A 52 8.76 -1.39 -3.26
CA ALA A 52 9.91 -1.33 -4.16
C ALA A 52 11.17 -1.90 -3.50
N SER A 53 11.46 -1.57 -2.24
CA SER A 53 12.65 -2.11 -1.56
C SER A 53 12.60 -3.62 -1.32
N LEU A 54 11.40 -4.19 -1.13
CA LEU A 54 11.21 -5.64 -0.94
C LEU A 54 11.27 -6.43 -2.25
N VAL A 55 10.94 -5.77 -3.36
CA VAL A 55 10.74 -6.41 -4.67
C VAL A 55 11.94 -6.23 -5.58
N ASP A 56 12.58 -5.05 -5.55
CA ASP A 56 13.72 -4.71 -6.40
C ASP A 56 15.06 -5.02 -5.70
N GLY A 57 15.05 -5.21 -4.37
CA GLY A 57 16.23 -5.57 -3.57
C GLY A 57 16.57 -7.07 -3.57
N ARG A 58 15.98 -7.86 -4.46
CA ARG A 58 16.14 -9.31 -4.56
C ARG A 58 16.53 -9.71 -5.98
#